data_AF-A0A834AT06-F1
#
_entry.id   AF-A0A834AT06-F1
#
_cell.length_a   1.000
_cell.length_b   1.000
_cell.length_c   1.000
_cell.angle_alpha   90.00
_cell.angle_beta   90.00
_cell.angle_gamma   90.00
#
_symmetry.space_group_name_H-M   'P 1'
#
loop_
_entity.id
_entity.type
_entity.pdbx_description
1 polymer ?
#
loop_
_entity_poly.entity_id
_entity_poly.type
_entity_poly.pdbx_seq_one_letter_code
_entity_poly.pdbx_strand_id
1 'polypeptide(L)'
;MRSHEGNEAQVCYFIIQLLLLKPNDFRNRVSDFVKENSPEHWLQNDWHTKHMNYHKKYPEKLYFEGLAEQVDPPVQIQSPYLPIYFGNVCLRFLPVFDIVIHRFLELLPVSKSLETLLDHLGGLYKFHDRPVTYLYNTLHYYEKHLRDRTFLKRKLVHAIIGSLKDNRPQGWCLSDTYLKCAMNAREDNPWVPDDTYYCRLIGRLVDTMAGKSPGPFPNCDWRFNEFPNPAAHALHVTCVELMALAVSGKEVGNALLNVVLKSQPLVPRENITAWMNAIGLIITALPEPYWIVLHDQIVSVISSPSLTSETEWVGYPFRLFDFTACHQSYSEMSCSYTLALAHAVWHHSSIGQLSLIPKFLTEVLLPIVKTEFQLLYVYHLVGPFLQRFQQERTRCMIEIGVAFYDMLLNVDQCSMHLNYMDPICDFLYHMKYMFTGDSIKEQVEKIICNLKPALKLRLRFITHISKMEPATVPPQAANSGSPAPQSNQVPVSLPVTQ
;
A
#
# COMPACT_ATOMS: atom_id res chain seq x y z
N MET A 1 -6.30 5.21 -29.35
CA MET A 1 -7.29 6.06 -28.64
C MET A 1 -8.60 6.11 -29.43
N ARG A 2 -9.35 5.01 -29.45
CA ARG A 2 -10.69 4.90 -30.07
C ARG A 2 -11.62 4.26 -29.05
N SER A 3 -12.90 4.56 -29.10
CA SER A 3 -13.95 4.04 -28.22
C SER A 3 -14.73 2.90 -28.88
N HIS A 4 -14.04 2.04 -29.63
CA HIS A 4 -14.66 0.86 -30.24
C HIS A 4 -14.97 -0.18 -29.17
N GLU A 5 -16.06 -0.92 -29.35
CA GLU A 5 -16.53 -1.94 -28.42
C GLU A 5 -16.53 -3.33 -29.06
N GLY A 6 -16.35 -4.37 -28.26
CA GLY A 6 -16.44 -5.76 -28.71
C GLY A 6 -15.54 -6.10 -29.91
N ASN A 7 -16.14 -6.59 -31.00
CA ASN A 7 -15.41 -7.02 -32.20
C ASN A 7 -14.72 -5.87 -32.94
N GLU A 8 -15.30 -4.67 -32.92
CA GLU A 8 -14.70 -3.48 -33.54
C GLU A 8 -13.37 -3.13 -32.85
N ALA A 9 -13.31 -3.28 -31.53
CA ALA A 9 -12.07 -3.10 -30.76
C ALA A 9 -11.02 -4.15 -31.13
N GLN A 10 -11.43 -5.40 -31.32
CA GLN A 10 -10.51 -6.47 -31.76
C GLN A 10 -9.92 -6.18 -33.14
N VAL A 11 -10.74 -5.74 -34.10
CA VAL A 11 -10.26 -5.35 -35.43
C VAL A 11 -9.30 -4.16 -35.33
N CYS A 12 -9.62 -3.16 -34.50
CA CYS A 12 -8.74 -2.01 -34.28
C CYS A 12 -7.35 -2.44 -33.78
N TYR A 13 -7.29 -3.35 -32.80
CA TYR A 13 -6.01 -3.85 -32.26
C TYR A 13 -5.30 -4.82 -33.19
N PHE A 14 -6.04 -5.57 -33.99
CA PHE A 14 -5.47 -6.38 -35.06
C PHE A 14 -4.79 -5.51 -36.12
N ILE A 15 -5.40 -4.37 -36.50
CA ILE A 15 -4.75 -3.39 -37.40
C ILE A 15 -3.43 -2.88 -36.80
N ILE A 16 -3.40 -2.58 -35.50
CA ILE A 16 -2.16 -2.19 -34.81
C ILE A 16 -1.10 -3.30 -34.94
N GLN A 17 -1.47 -4.55 -34.67
CA GLN A 17 -0.57 -5.69 -34.81
C GLN A 17 -0.04 -5.83 -36.24
N LEU A 18 -0.90 -5.66 -37.25
CA LEU A 18 -0.51 -5.72 -38.65
C LEU A 18 0.50 -4.61 -39.00
N LEU A 19 0.26 -3.36 -38.57
CA LEU A 19 1.17 -2.24 -38.82
C LEU A 19 2.55 -2.47 -38.19
N LEU A 20 2.59 -3.08 -37.00
CA LEU A 20 3.83 -3.28 -36.25
C LEU A 20 4.62 -4.50 -36.70
N LEU A 21 3.95 -5.59 -37.07
CA LEU A 21 4.60 -6.90 -37.27
C LEU A 21 4.50 -7.45 -38.70
N LYS A 22 3.47 -7.12 -39.47
CA LYS A 22 3.31 -7.68 -40.82
C LYS A 22 4.42 -7.20 -41.78
N PRO A 23 4.69 -5.88 -41.93
CA PRO A 23 5.82 -5.44 -42.72
C PRO A 23 7.16 -5.68 -42.00
N ASN A 24 8.24 -5.71 -42.75
CA ASN A 24 9.60 -5.79 -42.19
C ASN A 24 10.11 -4.42 -41.73
N ASP A 25 9.48 -3.33 -42.19
CA ASP A 25 9.93 -1.95 -42.00
C ASP A 25 10.19 -1.57 -40.55
N PHE A 26 9.21 -1.77 -39.67
CA PHE A 26 9.34 -1.37 -38.28
C PHE A 26 10.20 -2.37 -37.49
N ARG A 27 10.04 -3.67 -37.74
CA ARG A 27 10.83 -4.72 -37.08
C ARG A 27 12.33 -4.58 -37.33
N ASN A 28 12.74 -4.30 -38.57
CA ASN A 28 14.15 -4.11 -38.93
C ASN A 28 14.73 -2.87 -38.24
N ARG A 29 13.99 -1.76 -38.23
CA ARG A 29 14.38 -0.52 -37.53
C ARG A 29 14.60 -0.76 -36.04
N VAL A 30 13.67 -1.45 -35.38
CA VAL A 30 13.77 -1.76 -33.94
C VAL A 30 14.94 -2.72 -33.67
N SER A 31 15.05 -3.81 -34.43
CA SER A 31 16.12 -4.80 -34.29
C SER A 31 17.51 -4.17 -34.39
N ASP A 32 17.74 -3.39 -35.45
CA ASP A 32 19.05 -2.75 -35.67
C ASP A 32 19.33 -1.68 -34.63
N PHE A 33 18.34 -0.84 -34.30
CA PHE A 33 18.51 0.20 -33.29
C PHE A 33 18.87 -0.39 -31.92
N VAL A 34 18.19 -1.46 -31.50
CA VAL A 34 18.43 -2.13 -30.22
C VAL A 34 19.78 -2.83 -30.16
N LYS A 35 20.19 -3.45 -31.26
CA LYS A 35 21.46 -4.18 -31.37
C LYS A 35 22.67 -3.25 -31.39
N GLU A 36 22.59 -2.13 -32.11
CA GLU A 36 23.75 -1.26 -32.38
C GLU A 36 23.92 -0.12 -31.36
N ASN A 37 22.91 0.16 -30.55
CA ASN A 37 22.92 1.29 -29.61
C ASN A 37 22.76 0.85 -28.15
N SER A 38 23.12 1.74 -27.23
CA SER A 38 22.94 1.57 -25.78
C SER A 38 22.20 2.78 -25.18
N PRO A 39 21.44 2.62 -24.09
CA PRO A 39 20.64 3.67 -23.48
C PRO A 39 21.44 4.61 -22.56
N GLU A 40 22.64 4.23 -22.10
CA GLU A 40 23.46 5.02 -21.17
C GLU A 40 24.14 6.22 -21.86
N HIS A 41 23.33 7.18 -22.33
CA HIS A 41 23.78 8.30 -23.13
C HIS A 41 24.85 9.16 -22.42
N TRP A 42 24.84 9.22 -21.08
CA TRP A 42 25.81 9.94 -20.27
C TRP A 42 27.21 9.29 -20.25
N LEU A 43 27.34 8.04 -20.70
CA LEU A 43 28.61 7.32 -20.85
C LEU A 43 29.11 7.29 -22.30
N GLN A 44 28.33 7.83 -23.25
CA GLN A 44 28.63 7.75 -24.67
C GLN A 44 29.28 9.03 -25.20
N ASN A 45 30.32 8.86 -26.02
CA ASN A 45 31.01 9.93 -26.73
C ASN A 45 30.67 9.96 -28.24
N ASP A 46 30.04 8.91 -28.77
CA ASP A 46 29.81 8.68 -30.20
C ASP A 46 28.32 8.60 -30.60
N TRP A 47 27.41 9.03 -29.71
CA TRP A 47 25.96 8.97 -29.93
C TRP A 47 25.53 9.58 -31.27
N HIS A 48 26.01 10.80 -31.58
CA HIS A 48 25.62 11.49 -32.81
C HIS A 48 25.98 10.69 -34.07
N THR A 49 27.14 10.03 -34.08
CA THR A 49 27.56 9.17 -35.20
C THR A 49 26.61 7.98 -35.37
N LYS A 50 26.27 7.29 -34.27
CA LYS A 50 25.32 6.17 -34.30
C LYS A 50 23.91 6.60 -34.70
N HIS A 51 23.46 7.75 -34.19
CA HIS A 51 22.18 8.37 -34.52
C HIS A 51 22.09 8.71 -36.01
N MET A 52 23.15 9.30 -36.59
CA MET A 52 23.22 9.58 -38.03
C MET A 52 23.26 8.30 -38.87
N ASN A 53 23.95 7.24 -38.42
CA ASN A 53 23.96 5.96 -39.12
C ASN A 53 22.56 5.34 -39.19
N TYR A 54 21.79 5.42 -38.09
CA TYR A 54 20.39 4.99 -38.09
C TYR A 54 19.56 5.78 -39.12
N HIS A 55 19.61 7.11 -39.12
CA HIS A 55 18.82 7.94 -40.04
C HIS A 55 19.26 7.83 -41.50
N LYS A 56 20.54 7.57 -41.76
CA LYS A 56 21.03 7.24 -43.12
C LYS A 56 20.49 5.92 -43.62
N LYS A 57 20.42 4.90 -42.76
CA LYS A 57 19.90 3.57 -43.10
C LYS A 57 18.37 3.58 -43.22
N TYR A 58 17.71 4.35 -42.36
CA TYR A 58 16.26 4.44 -42.25
C TYR A 58 15.78 5.89 -42.28
N PRO A 59 15.81 6.58 -43.44
CA PRO A 59 15.35 7.96 -43.54
C PRO A 59 13.89 8.11 -43.12
N GLU A 60 13.60 9.11 -42.32
CA GLU A 60 12.24 9.46 -41.89
C GLU A 60 11.76 10.67 -42.71
N LYS A 61 10.69 10.47 -43.49
CA LYS A 61 10.06 11.48 -44.34
C LYS A 61 8.91 12.14 -43.59
N LEU A 62 9.08 13.37 -43.11
CA LEU A 62 8.11 14.07 -42.24
C LEU A 62 7.18 15.05 -42.97
N TYR A 63 7.42 15.35 -44.25
CA TYR A 63 6.65 16.34 -45.02
C TYR A 63 5.98 15.73 -46.26
N PHE A 64 5.60 14.46 -46.20
CA PHE A 64 4.94 13.72 -47.29
C PHE A 64 5.80 13.58 -48.57
N GLU A 65 7.12 13.56 -48.43
CA GLU A 65 8.06 13.48 -49.56
C GLU A 65 7.81 12.25 -50.44
N GLY A 66 7.46 11.11 -49.84
CA GLY A 66 7.13 9.90 -50.59
C GLY A 66 5.88 10.04 -51.48
N LEU A 67 4.89 10.83 -51.07
CA LEU A 67 3.70 11.10 -51.88
C LEU A 67 4.02 12.09 -53.00
N ALA A 68 4.77 13.15 -52.69
CA ALA A 68 5.14 14.18 -53.66
C ALA A 68 6.07 13.67 -54.76
N GLU A 69 6.92 12.68 -54.45
CA GLU A 69 7.74 11.96 -55.43
C GLU A 69 6.91 11.04 -56.36
N GLN A 70 5.73 10.60 -55.93
CA GLN A 70 4.90 9.62 -56.65
C GLN A 70 3.72 10.24 -57.41
N VAL A 71 3.37 11.49 -57.13
CA VAL A 71 2.27 12.20 -57.82
C VAL A 71 2.71 12.68 -59.21
N ASP A 72 1.79 12.76 -60.16
CA ASP A 72 2.05 13.27 -61.52
C ASP A 72 1.35 14.62 -61.74
N PRO A 73 2.09 15.73 -61.95
CA PRO A 73 3.56 15.83 -61.99
C PRO A 73 4.19 15.82 -60.58
N PRO A 74 5.42 15.31 -60.41
CA PRO A 74 6.09 15.28 -59.11
C PRO A 74 6.24 16.68 -58.50
N VAL A 75 5.87 16.82 -57.23
CA VAL A 75 5.92 18.09 -56.51
C VAL A 75 7.24 18.21 -55.76
N GLN A 76 8.03 19.24 -56.06
CA GLN A 76 9.28 19.49 -55.33
C GLN A 76 8.98 20.05 -53.94
N ILE A 77 9.39 19.32 -52.91
CA ILE A 77 9.33 19.77 -51.51
C ILE A 77 10.72 20.23 -51.08
N GLN A 78 10.84 21.52 -50.73
CA GLN A 78 12.05 22.11 -50.16
C GLN A 78 11.80 22.64 -48.75
N SER A 79 11.13 21.84 -47.91
CA SER A 79 10.94 22.20 -46.50
C SER A 79 12.21 21.88 -45.71
N PRO A 80 12.85 22.87 -45.05
CA PRO A 80 14.03 22.60 -44.24
C PRO A 80 13.64 21.83 -42.97
N TYR A 81 14.36 20.75 -42.69
CA TYR A 81 14.17 19.97 -41.47
C TYR A 81 14.72 20.72 -40.25
N LEU A 82 14.02 20.63 -39.12
CA LEU A 82 14.54 21.08 -37.84
C LEU A 82 15.61 20.10 -37.31
N PRO A 83 16.51 20.56 -36.41
CA PRO A 83 17.55 19.68 -35.85
C PRO A 83 16.98 18.49 -35.07
N ILE A 84 17.42 17.27 -35.43
CA ILE A 84 17.06 16.02 -34.73
C ILE A 84 18.34 15.43 -34.14
N TYR A 85 18.49 15.53 -32.81
CA TYR A 85 19.71 15.09 -32.10
C TYR A 85 19.60 13.69 -31.48
N PHE A 86 18.39 13.25 -31.13
CA PHE A 86 18.17 12.01 -30.36
C PHE A 86 17.02 11.16 -30.89
N GLY A 87 15.92 11.81 -31.30
CA GLY A 87 14.69 11.13 -31.69
C GLY A 87 14.81 10.29 -32.95
N ASN A 88 14.03 9.21 -32.98
CA ASN A 88 13.68 8.41 -34.15
C ASN A 88 12.29 7.78 -33.93
N VAL A 89 11.72 7.12 -34.94
CA VAL A 89 10.40 6.50 -34.86
C VAL A 89 10.32 5.40 -33.80
N CYS A 90 11.40 4.65 -33.54
CA CYS A 90 11.44 3.61 -32.52
C CYS A 90 11.26 4.22 -31.12
N LEU A 91 12.04 5.24 -30.77
CA LEU A 91 11.95 5.93 -29.48
C LEU A 91 10.65 6.71 -29.33
N ARG A 92 10.15 7.33 -30.42
CA ARG A 92 8.84 8.02 -30.41
C ARG A 92 7.67 7.05 -30.21
N PHE A 93 7.82 5.79 -30.66
CA PHE A 93 6.80 4.77 -30.48
C PHE A 93 6.79 4.20 -29.05
N LEU A 94 7.90 4.20 -28.33
CA LEU A 94 8.00 3.53 -27.03
C LEU A 94 6.94 3.99 -25.99
N PRO A 95 6.66 5.30 -25.81
CA PRO A 95 5.55 5.74 -24.94
C PRO A 95 4.16 5.33 -25.46
N VAL A 96 4.01 5.15 -26.77
CA VAL A 96 2.77 4.61 -27.36
C VAL A 96 2.68 3.11 -27.14
N PHE A 97 3.81 2.41 -27.12
CA PHE A 97 3.86 0.98 -26.90
C PHE A 97 3.33 0.63 -25.50
N ASP A 98 3.68 1.40 -24.48
CA ASP A 98 3.13 1.29 -23.13
C ASP A 98 1.59 1.27 -23.12
N ILE A 99 0.99 2.20 -23.85
CA ILE A 99 -0.46 2.34 -23.98
C ILE A 99 -1.04 1.17 -24.77
N VAL A 100 -0.39 0.75 -25.85
CA VAL A 100 -0.82 -0.40 -26.66
C VAL A 100 -0.88 -1.67 -25.80
N ILE A 101 0.13 -1.94 -24.98
CA ILE A 101 0.13 -3.06 -24.04
C ILE A 101 -1.06 -2.97 -23.10
N HIS A 102 -1.31 -1.82 -22.48
CA HIS A 102 -2.45 -1.60 -21.58
C HIS A 102 -3.79 -1.88 -22.25
N ARG A 103 -3.99 -1.41 -23.49
CA ARG A 103 -5.22 -1.69 -24.25
C ARG A 103 -5.38 -3.19 -24.56
N PHE A 104 -4.29 -3.88 -24.85
CA PHE A 104 -4.32 -5.33 -25.10
C PHE A 104 -4.61 -6.13 -23.82
N LEU A 105 -4.20 -5.61 -22.65
CA LEU A 105 -4.54 -6.23 -21.35
C LEU A 105 -6.03 -6.12 -21.03
N GLU A 106 -6.69 -5.03 -21.42
CA GLU A 106 -8.13 -4.81 -21.20
C GLU A 106 -9.01 -5.73 -22.07
N LEU A 107 -8.56 -6.10 -23.27
CA LEU A 107 -9.35 -6.89 -24.21
C LEU A 107 -8.89 -8.36 -24.28
N LEU A 108 -9.57 -9.23 -23.51
CA LEU A 108 -9.19 -10.64 -23.32
C LEU A 108 -8.90 -11.43 -24.62
N PRO A 109 -9.69 -11.32 -25.71
CA PRO A 109 -9.42 -12.06 -26.95
C PRO A 109 -8.07 -11.76 -27.62
N VAL A 110 -7.43 -10.65 -27.28
CA VAL A 110 -6.22 -10.11 -27.94
C VAL A 110 -4.93 -10.52 -27.19
N SER A 111 -5.03 -11.47 -26.25
CA SER A 111 -3.89 -11.94 -25.42
C SER A 111 -2.72 -12.49 -26.25
N LYS A 112 -2.97 -13.37 -27.23
CA LYS A 112 -1.92 -14.02 -28.03
C LYS A 112 -1.12 -13.01 -28.86
N SER A 113 -1.79 -12.01 -29.41
CA SER A 113 -1.15 -10.95 -30.18
C SER A 113 -0.21 -10.09 -29.32
N LEU A 114 -0.54 -9.88 -28.04
CA LEU A 114 0.34 -9.19 -27.11
C LEU A 114 1.65 -9.96 -26.90
N GLU A 115 1.56 -11.28 -26.73
CA GLU A 115 2.75 -12.14 -26.58
C GLU A 115 3.68 -12.02 -27.79
N THR A 116 3.11 -12.05 -29.00
CA THR A 116 3.89 -11.89 -30.25
C THR A 116 4.53 -10.50 -30.38
N LEU A 117 3.85 -9.45 -29.92
CA LEU A 117 4.42 -8.09 -29.89
C LEU A 117 5.61 -8.02 -28.94
N LEU A 118 5.50 -8.61 -27.75
CA LEU A 118 6.58 -8.66 -26.77
C LEU A 118 7.78 -9.47 -27.28
N ASP A 119 7.54 -10.54 -28.05
CA ASP A 119 8.63 -11.33 -28.67
C ASP A 119 9.46 -10.55 -29.69
N HIS A 120 8.80 -9.74 -30.52
CA HIS A 120 9.48 -9.05 -31.62
C HIS A 120 9.97 -7.66 -31.24
N LEU A 121 9.23 -6.95 -30.39
CA LEU A 121 9.46 -5.53 -30.07
C LEU A 121 9.80 -5.29 -28.60
N GLY A 122 9.71 -6.31 -27.73
CA GLY A 122 10.01 -6.16 -26.30
C GLY A 122 11.43 -5.69 -26.03
N GLY A 123 12.40 -6.02 -26.89
CA GLY A 123 13.78 -5.51 -26.81
C GLY A 123 13.89 -3.98 -26.86
N LEU A 124 12.88 -3.28 -27.38
CA LEU A 124 12.85 -1.82 -27.42
C LEU A 124 12.82 -1.19 -26.02
N TYR A 125 12.31 -1.92 -25.01
CA TYR A 125 12.31 -1.46 -23.61
C TYR A 125 13.71 -1.28 -23.01
N LYS A 126 14.77 -1.72 -23.70
CA LYS A 126 16.15 -1.34 -23.38
C LYS A 126 16.34 0.18 -23.27
N PHE A 127 15.61 0.97 -24.04
CA PHE A 127 15.68 2.44 -24.04
C PHE A 127 14.54 3.11 -23.28
N HIS A 128 13.72 2.33 -22.56
CA HIS A 128 12.68 2.88 -21.72
C HIS A 128 13.33 3.59 -20.53
N ASP A 129 12.86 4.79 -20.19
CA ASP A 129 13.41 5.61 -19.12
C ASP A 129 13.07 5.04 -17.73
N ARG A 130 11.87 4.50 -17.56
CA ARG A 130 11.35 3.92 -16.31
C ARG A 130 10.73 2.51 -16.43
N PRO A 131 11.50 1.49 -16.85
CA PRO A 131 10.96 0.16 -17.14
C PRO A 131 10.41 -0.56 -15.91
N VAL A 132 11.04 -0.41 -14.73
CA VAL A 132 10.54 -1.05 -13.50
C VAL A 132 9.29 -0.35 -13.01
N THR A 133 9.25 0.98 -13.05
CA THR A 133 8.08 1.78 -12.69
C THR A 133 6.89 1.49 -13.60
N TYR A 134 7.13 1.35 -14.92
CA TYR A 134 6.11 0.93 -15.87
C TYR A 134 5.53 -0.44 -15.52
N LEU A 135 6.37 -1.44 -15.26
CA LEU A 135 5.93 -2.77 -14.84
C LEU A 135 5.14 -2.71 -13.53
N TYR A 136 5.63 -1.98 -12.53
CA TYR A 136 4.95 -1.81 -11.24
C TYR A 136 3.53 -1.28 -11.45
N ASN A 137 3.38 -0.17 -12.17
CA ASN A 137 2.07 0.44 -12.43
C ASN A 137 1.16 -0.52 -13.23
N THR A 138 1.69 -1.19 -14.24
CA THR A 138 0.93 -2.10 -15.10
C THR A 138 0.42 -3.30 -14.32
N LEU A 139 1.28 -3.95 -13.54
CA LEU A 139 0.93 -5.11 -12.72
C LEU A 139 -0.04 -4.73 -11.60
N HIS A 140 0.19 -3.59 -10.96
CA HIS A 140 -0.65 -3.11 -9.87
C HIS A 140 -2.05 -2.73 -10.37
N TYR A 141 -2.14 -1.97 -11.46
CA TYR A 141 -3.41 -1.51 -12.02
C TYR A 141 -4.23 -2.65 -12.63
N TYR A 142 -3.58 -3.56 -13.35
CA TYR A 142 -4.23 -4.67 -14.04
C TYR A 142 -4.23 -5.98 -13.24
N GLU A 143 -4.09 -5.95 -11.91
CA GLU A 143 -4.06 -7.16 -11.06
C GLU A 143 -5.25 -8.09 -11.37
N LYS A 144 -6.47 -7.54 -11.42
CA LYS A 144 -7.70 -8.28 -11.74
C LYS A 144 -7.64 -8.94 -13.12
N HIS A 145 -6.99 -8.31 -14.09
CA HIS A 145 -6.91 -8.80 -15.46
C HIS A 145 -5.75 -9.78 -15.65
N LEU A 146 -4.75 -9.78 -14.78
CA LEU A 146 -3.53 -10.58 -14.90
C LEU A 146 -3.48 -11.75 -13.91
N ARG A 147 -4.32 -11.76 -12.86
CA ARG A 147 -4.38 -12.82 -11.85
C ARG A 147 -4.45 -14.21 -12.47
N ASP A 148 -5.39 -14.41 -13.38
CA ASP A 148 -5.63 -15.72 -14.02
C ASP A 148 -4.81 -15.91 -15.30
N ARG A 149 -4.10 -14.87 -15.77
CA ARG A 149 -3.25 -14.88 -16.97
C ARG A 149 -1.77 -14.86 -16.60
N THR A 150 -1.36 -15.79 -15.74
CA THR A 150 -0.01 -15.87 -15.17
C THR A 150 1.09 -15.96 -16.22
N PHE A 151 0.86 -16.66 -17.33
CA PHE A 151 1.82 -16.74 -18.44
C PHE A 151 2.07 -15.37 -19.09
N LEU A 152 1.00 -14.64 -19.43
CA LEU A 152 1.10 -13.30 -20.02
C LEU A 152 1.78 -12.33 -19.07
N LYS A 153 1.45 -12.43 -17.77
CA LYS A 153 2.08 -11.65 -16.70
C LYS A 153 3.59 -11.86 -16.65
N ARG A 154 4.04 -13.12 -16.62
CA ARG A 154 5.47 -13.49 -16.67
C ARG A 154 6.12 -13.04 -17.97
N LYS A 155 5.45 -13.22 -19.11
CA LYS A 155 5.95 -12.81 -20.43
C LYS A 155 6.26 -11.32 -20.47
N LEU A 156 5.35 -10.48 -19.97
CA LEU A 156 5.53 -9.04 -19.90
C LEU A 156 6.74 -8.66 -19.04
N VAL A 157 6.80 -9.19 -17.83
CA VAL A 157 7.90 -8.92 -16.87
C VAL A 157 9.25 -9.36 -17.45
N HIS A 158 9.32 -10.56 -18.02
CA HIS A 158 10.56 -11.11 -18.58
C HIS A 158 10.99 -10.40 -19.86
N ALA A 159 10.05 -9.97 -20.72
CA ALA A 159 10.39 -9.23 -21.93
C ALA A 159 11.01 -7.86 -21.60
N ILE A 160 10.41 -7.13 -20.66
CA ILE A 160 10.85 -5.77 -20.29
C ILE A 160 12.11 -5.80 -19.41
N ILE A 161 12.18 -6.65 -18.39
CA ILE A 161 13.40 -6.75 -17.57
C ILE A 161 14.54 -7.39 -18.39
N GLY A 162 14.21 -8.37 -19.22
CA GLY A 162 15.17 -9.09 -20.06
C GLY A 162 15.82 -8.21 -21.14
N SER A 163 15.17 -7.12 -21.58
CA SER A 163 15.79 -6.19 -22.54
C SER A 163 16.97 -5.40 -21.96
N LEU A 164 17.11 -5.38 -20.62
CA LEU A 164 18.16 -4.64 -19.90
C LEU A 164 19.29 -5.55 -19.41
N LYS A 165 19.24 -6.86 -19.69
CA LYS A 165 20.17 -7.88 -19.14
C LYS A 165 21.65 -7.62 -19.50
N ASP A 166 21.91 -7.03 -20.67
CA ASP A 166 23.26 -6.75 -21.17
C ASP A 166 23.74 -5.33 -20.79
N ASN A 167 22.84 -4.52 -20.20
CA ASN A 167 23.03 -3.12 -19.86
C ASN A 167 23.09 -2.85 -18.35
N ARG A 168 22.50 -3.74 -17.55
CA ARG A 168 22.52 -3.68 -16.09
C ARG A 168 23.22 -4.90 -15.48
N PRO A 169 23.91 -4.76 -14.34
CA PRO A 169 24.63 -5.87 -13.74
C PRO A 169 23.70 -7.02 -13.31
N GLN A 170 24.23 -8.23 -13.18
CA GLN A 170 23.47 -9.36 -12.62
C GLN A 170 23.00 -9.05 -11.19
N GLY A 171 21.82 -9.55 -10.82
CA GLY A 171 21.22 -9.27 -9.51
C GLY A 171 20.60 -7.89 -9.34
N TRP A 172 20.51 -7.06 -10.40
CA TRP A 172 19.95 -5.70 -10.29
C TRP A 172 18.44 -5.65 -10.04
N CYS A 173 17.68 -6.70 -10.36
CA CYS A 173 16.21 -6.70 -10.28
C CYS A 173 15.66 -8.00 -9.68
N LEU A 174 15.40 -9.01 -10.53
CA LEU A 174 14.84 -10.30 -10.11
C LEU A 174 15.82 -11.07 -9.21
N SER A 175 15.29 -11.71 -8.17
CA SER A 175 16.09 -12.53 -7.25
C SER A 175 16.63 -13.80 -7.93
N ASP A 176 17.76 -14.28 -7.43
CA ASP A 176 18.39 -15.51 -7.94
C ASP A 176 17.45 -16.71 -7.89
N THR A 177 16.65 -16.82 -6.83
CA THR A 177 15.66 -17.90 -6.68
C THR A 177 14.58 -17.79 -7.75
N TYR A 178 14.05 -16.59 -8.00
CA TYR A 178 13.06 -16.37 -9.05
C TYR A 178 13.61 -16.73 -10.43
N LEU A 179 14.83 -16.31 -10.75
CA LEU A 179 15.48 -16.63 -12.03
C LEU A 179 15.72 -18.13 -12.22
N LYS A 180 15.97 -18.89 -11.14
CA LYS A 180 16.19 -20.35 -11.21
C LYS A 180 14.90 -21.15 -11.27
N CYS A 181 13.85 -20.71 -10.58
CA CYS A 181 12.63 -21.51 -10.40
C CYS A 181 11.46 -21.04 -11.28
N ALA A 182 11.29 -19.74 -11.48
CA ALA A 182 10.14 -19.19 -12.23
C ALA A 182 10.35 -19.15 -13.76
N MET A 183 11.59 -19.36 -14.23
CA MET A 183 11.97 -19.29 -15.64
C MET A 183 11.75 -20.60 -16.43
N ASN A 184 11.40 -21.69 -15.76
CA ASN A 184 11.16 -22.97 -16.43
C ASN A 184 9.93 -22.88 -17.36
N ALA A 185 10.06 -23.48 -18.55
CA ALA A 185 8.97 -23.57 -19.51
C ALA A 185 7.80 -24.32 -18.86
N ARG A 186 6.59 -23.76 -19.02
CA ARG A 186 5.27 -24.29 -18.59
C ARG A 186 5.33 -25.76 -18.13
N GLU A 187 5.59 -25.97 -16.85
CA GLU A 187 5.24 -27.22 -16.19
C GLU A 187 3.80 -27.06 -15.66
N ASP A 188 3.04 -28.15 -15.70
CA ASP A 188 1.65 -28.21 -15.21
C ASP A 188 1.54 -27.81 -13.72
N ASN A 189 2.68 -27.82 -13.00
CA ASN A 189 2.80 -27.38 -11.62
C ASN A 189 3.53 -26.03 -11.55
N PRO A 190 2.82 -24.90 -11.38
CA PRO A 190 3.48 -23.61 -11.19
C PRO A 190 4.33 -23.64 -9.92
N TRP A 191 5.55 -23.10 -10.00
CA TRP A 191 6.41 -22.94 -8.82
C TRP A 191 5.70 -22.13 -7.73
N VAL A 192 5.55 -22.74 -6.56
CA VAL A 192 5.06 -22.13 -5.32
C VAL A 192 6.26 -21.82 -4.44
N PRO A 193 6.60 -20.55 -4.19
CA PRO A 193 7.73 -20.20 -3.34
C PRO A 193 7.49 -20.59 -1.88
N ASP A 194 8.56 -21.01 -1.21
CA ASP A 194 8.55 -21.33 0.22
C ASP A 194 8.85 -20.10 1.10
N ASP A 195 8.77 -20.26 2.42
CA ASP A 195 9.06 -19.17 3.37
C ASP A 195 10.48 -18.62 3.22
N THR A 196 11.43 -19.48 2.83
CA THR A 196 12.84 -19.10 2.59
C THR A 196 12.95 -18.09 1.45
N TYR A 197 12.17 -18.26 0.38
CA TYR A 197 12.10 -17.29 -0.71
C TYR A 197 11.67 -15.90 -0.21
N TYR A 198 10.56 -15.81 0.52
CA TYR A 198 10.05 -14.53 1.02
C TYR A 198 11.00 -13.88 2.02
N CYS A 199 11.63 -14.67 2.90
CA CYS A 199 12.66 -14.18 3.83
C CYS A 199 13.84 -13.54 3.08
N ARG A 200 14.39 -14.22 2.07
CA ARG A 200 15.50 -13.68 1.28
C ARG A 200 15.09 -12.45 0.49
N LEU A 201 13.88 -12.45 -0.06
CA LEU A 201 13.37 -11.35 -0.87
C LEU A 201 13.21 -10.07 -0.04
N ILE A 202 12.57 -10.15 1.13
CA ILE A 202 12.41 -9.03 2.07
C ILE A 202 13.77 -8.62 2.65
N GLY A 203 14.65 -9.61 2.93
CA GLY A 203 16.01 -9.37 3.41
C GLY A 203 16.81 -8.43 2.51
N ARG A 204 16.63 -8.48 1.18
CA ARG A 204 17.26 -7.52 0.26
C ARG A 204 16.85 -6.08 0.56
N LEU A 205 15.59 -5.82 0.90
CA LEU A 205 15.13 -4.47 1.26
C LEU A 205 15.65 -4.05 2.64
N VAL A 206 15.57 -4.94 3.64
CA VAL A 206 16.08 -4.68 5.01
C VAL A 206 17.56 -4.29 4.96
N ASP A 207 18.38 -5.07 4.26
CA ASP A 207 19.82 -4.84 4.16
C ASP A 207 20.16 -3.59 3.33
N THR A 208 19.35 -3.26 2.32
CA THR A 208 19.51 -2.03 1.53
C THR A 208 19.20 -0.79 2.37
N MET A 209 18.13 -0.81 3.17
CA MET A 209 17.78 0.29 4.08
C MET A 209 18.80 0.46 5.21
N ALA A 210 19.43 -0.64 5.65
CA ALA A 210 20.48 -0.63 6.65
C ALA A 210 21.86 -0.20 6.09
N GLY A 211 22.01 -0.05 4.78
CA GLY A 211 23.26 0.35 4.14
C GLY A 211 24.39 -0.68 4.28
N LYS A 212 24.08 -1.98 4.29
CA LYS A 212 25.09 -3.03 4.46
C LYS A 212 26.08 -3.12 3.30
N SER A 213 27.29 -3.58 3.60
CA SER A 213 28.35 -3.86 2.63
C SER A 213 28.83 -5.31 2.78
N PRO A 214 28.80 -6.15 1.72
CA PRO A 214 28.28 -5.86 0.38
C PRO A 214 26.75 -5.66 0.37
N GLY A 215 26.27 -4.78 -0.51
CA GLY A 215 24.84 -4.50 -0.66
C GLY A 215 24.11 -5.60 -1.43
N PRO A 216 22.80 -5.83 -1.18
CA PRO A 216 22.01 -6.83 -1.89
C PRO A 216 21.82 -6.53 -3.38
N PHE A 217 21.89 -5.26 -3.76
CA PHE A 217 21.81 -4.78 -5.14
C PHE A 217 23.11 -4.06 -5.51
N PRO A 218 23.56 -4.16 -6.77
CA PRO A 218 24.68 -3.38 -7.27
C PRO A 218 24.36 -1.89 -7.20
N ASN A 219 25.31 -1.08 -6.74
CA ASN A 219 25.15 0.37 -6.77
C ASN A 219 25.20 0.90 -8.21
N CYS A 220 24.46 1.97 -8.48
CA CYS A 220 24.41 2.64 -9.78
C CYS A 220 24.41 4.17 -9.61
N ASP A 221 24.62 4.89 -10.70
CA ASP A 221 24.52 6.35 -10.69
C ASP A 221 23.05 6.79 -10.66
N TRP A 222 22.53 7.06 -9.46
CA TRP A 222 21.13 7.41 -9.23
C TRP A 222 20.67 8.69 -9.94
N ARG A 223 21.59 9.52 -10.47
CA ARG A 223 21.25 10.73 -11.25
C ARG A 223 20.63 10.40 -12.60
N PHE A 224 20.91 9.20 -13.13
CA PHE A 224 20.49 8.77 -14.46
C PHE A 224 19.51 7.59 -14.45
N ASN A 225 19.00 7.24 -13.27
CA ASN A 225 18.09 6.12 -13.08
C ASN A 225 16.67 6.60 -12.72
N GLU A 226 15.70 5.72 -12.93
CA GLU A 226 14.29 6.00 -12.63
C GLU A 226 14.00 6.19 -11.13
N PHE A 227 14.87 5.67 -10.26
CA PHE A 227 14.73 5.77 -8.81
C PHE A 227 15.78 6.71 -8.21
N PRO A 228 15.42 7.48 -7.17
CA PRO A 228 16.32 8.46 -6.56
C PRO A 228 17.39 7.84 -5.65
N ASN A 229 17.20 6.61 -5.16
CA ASN A 229 18.08 5.96 -4.19
C ASN A 229 17.91 4.43 -4.17
N PRO A 230 18.83 3.68 -3.52
CA PRO A 230 18.78 2.23 -3.45
C PRO A 230 17.49 1.66 -2.83
N ALA A 231 16.95 2.30 -1.79
CA ALA A 231 15.75 1.80 -1.10
C ALA A 231 14.50 1.89 -1.98
N ALA A 232 14.34 3.00 -2.72
CA ALA A 232 13.25 3.16 -3.69
C ALA A 232 13.33 2.10 -4.80
N HIS A 233 14.53 1.82 -5.31
CA HIS A 233 14.76 0.76 -6.28
C HIS A 233 14.42 -0.63 -5.71
N ALA A 234 14.99 -0.97 -4.55
CA ALA A 234 14.79 -2.25 -3.88
C ALA A 234 13.31 -2.54 -3.59
N LEU A 235 12.54 -1.52 -3.19
CA LEU A 235 11.10 -1.63 -2.96
C LEU A 235 10.35 -1.99 -4.24
N HIS A 236 10.55 -1.24 -5.32
CA HIS A 236 9.79 -1.42 -6.56
C HIS A 236 10.12 -2.73 -7.26
N VAL A 237 11.40 -3.12 -7.34
CA VAL A 237 11.76 -4.41 -7.95
C VAL A 237 11.21 -5.60 -7.15
N THR A 238 11.16 -5.47 -5.82
CA THR A 238 10.55 -6.48 -4.94
C THR A 238 9.05 -6.58 -5.19
N CYS A 239 8.33 -5.46 -5.29
CA CYS A 239 6.90 -5.44 -5.57
C CYS A 239 6.58 -6.01 -6.96
N VAL A 240 7.37 -5.65 -7.98
CA VAL A 240 7.24 -6.18 -9.34
C VAL A 240 7.43 -7.70 -9.35
N GLU A 241 8.45 -8.21 -8.65
CA GLU A 241 8.72 -9.65 -8.57
C GLU A 241 7.57 -10.39 -7.87
N LEU A 242 7.07 -9.88 -6.73
CA LEU A 242 5.94 -10.45 -6.01
C LEU A 242 4.67 -10.49 -6.86
N MET A 243 4.37 -9.41 -7.60
CA MET A 243 3.23 -9.38 -8.50
C MET A 243 3.41 -10.31 -9.71
N ALA A 244 4.64 -10.62 -10.12
CA ALA A 244 4.94 -11.51 -11.24
C ALA A 244 4.72 -13.01 -10.92
N LEU A 245 4.70 -13.38 -9.63
CA LEU A 245 4.47 -14.76 -9.18
C LEU A 245 3.14 -15.32 -9.70
N ALA A 246 3.09 -16.64 -9.93
CA ALA A 246 1.84 -17.34 -10.29
C ALA A 246 1.08 -17.80 -9.04
N VAL A 247 1.03 -16.93 -8.03
CA VAL A 247 0.42 -17.17 -6.72
C VAL A 247 -0.60 -16.06 -6.48
N SER A 248 -1.69 -16.34 -5.78
CA SER A 248 -2.72 -15.33 -5.53
C SER A 248 -2.21 -14.25 -4.57
N GLY A 249 -2.76 -13.04 -4.67
CA GLY A 249 -2.41 -11.95 -3.75
C GLY A 249 -2.65 -12.32 -2.28
N LYS A 250 -3.71 -13.09 -1.99
CA LYS A 250 -4.01 -13.55 -0.63
C LYS A 250 -2.91 -14.46 -0.08
N GLU A 251 -2.43 -15.40 -0.87
CA GLU A 251 -1.38 -16.33 -0.46
C GLU A 251 -0.05 -15.62 -0.29
N VAL A 252 0.33 -14.76 -1.24
CA VAL A 252 1.55 -13.93 -1.14
C VAL A 252 1.49 -13.03 0.08
N GLY A 253 0.38 -12.33 0.29
CA GLY A 253 0.18 -11.46 1.45
C GLY A 253 0.36 -12.20 2.77
N ASN A 254 -0.28 -13.37 2.92
CA ASN A 254 -0.11 -14.20 4.11
C ASN A 254 1.32 -14.71 4.26
N ALA A 255 2.00 -15.08 3.17
CA ALA A 255 3.39 -15.47 3.21
C ALA A 255 4.31 -14.34 3.70
N LEU A 256 4.07 -13.09 3.26
CA LEU A 256 4.80 -11.91 3.74
C LEU A 256 4.61 -11.70 5.24
N LEU A 257 3.37 -11.81 5.75
CA LEU A 257 3.12 -11.68 7.20
C LEU A 257 3.78 -12.81 7.99
N ASN A 258 3.75 -14.03 7.47
CA ASN A 258 4.36 -15.21 8.10
C ASN A 258 5.89 -15.12 8.27
N VAL A 259 6.58 -14.25 7.52
CA VAL A 259 8.03 -14.03 7.69
C VAL A 259 8.36 -13.53 9.10
N VAL A 260 7.46 -12.77 9.72
CA VAL A 260 7.63 -12.23 11.08
C VAL A 260 6.70 -12.89 12.09
N LEU A 261 5.49 -13.28 11.69
CA LEU A 261 4.51 -13.86 12.61
C LEU A 261 4.79 -15.34 12.95
N LYS A 262 5.64 -16.02 12.17
CA LYS A 262 6.12 -17.37 12.48
C LYS A 262 7.61 -17.33 12.76
N SER A 263 8.09 -18.19 13.64
CA SER A 263 9.52 -18.29 13.96
C SER A 263 10.28 -18.80 12.73
N GLN A 264 10.99 -17.90 12.04
CA GLN A 264 11.80 -18.21 10.86
C GLN A 264 13.30 -18.18 11.20
N PRO A 265 14.10 -19.17 10.76
CA PRO A 265 15.52 -19.25 11.11
C PRO A 265 16.36 -18.15 10.46
N LEU A 266 15.91 -17.60 9.33
CA LEU A 266 16.64 -16.58 8.56
C LEU A 266 16.37 -15.14 9.04
N VAL A 267 15.39 -14.95 9.91
CA VAL A 267 14.95 -13.63 10.39
C VAL A 267 15.51 -13.42 11.80
N PRO A 268 16.56 -12.60 11.97
CA PRO A 268 17.14 -12.36 13.29
C PRO A 268 16.16 -11.60 14.17
N ARG A 269 15.89 -12.15 15.36
CA ARG A 269 15.00 -11.55 16.37
C ARG A 269 15.40 -10.13 16.73
N GLU A 270 16.68 -9.88 16.95
CA GLU A 270 17.24 -8.58 17.37
C GLU A 270 16.87 -7.42 16.42
N ASN A 271 16.59 -7.71 15.14
CA ASN A 271 16.31 -6.71 14.12
C ASN A 271 14.89 -6.81 13.55
N ILE A 272 13.99 -7.50 14.23
CA ILE A 272 12.64 -7.83 13.76
C ILE A 272 11.79 -6.60 13.37
N THR A 273 12.01 -5.45 14.03
CA THR A 273 11.32 -4.19 13.70
C THR A 273 11.70 -3.67 12.32
N ALA A 274 12.95 -3.84 11.88
CA ALA A 274 13.36 -3.50 10.52
C ALA A 274 12.68 -4.41 9.48
N TRP A 275 12.46 -5.68 9.82
CA TRP A 275 11.69 -6.61 8.99
C TRP A 275 10.21 -6.23 8.92
N MET A 276 9.58 -5.89 10.05
CA MET A 276 8.19 -5.37 10.07
C MET A 276 8.06 -4.09 9.23
N ASN A 277 9.03 -3.18 9.33
CA ASN A 277 9.08 -1.97 8.53
C ASN A 277 9.16 -2.26 7.02
N ALA A 278 10.05 -3.17 6.61
CA ALA A 278 10.18 -3.57 5.21
C ALA A 278 8.91 -4.26 4.69
N ILE A 279 8.29 -5.14 5.49
CA ILE A 279 7.01 -5.78 5.14
C ILE A 279 5.91 -4.72 4.99
N GLY A 280 5.83 -3.75 5.91
CA GLY A 280 4.87 -2.65 5.84
C GLY A 280 5.00 -1.85 4.54
N LEU A 281 6.22 -1.46 4.18
CA LEU A 281 6.51 -0.77 2.91
C LEU A 281 6.14 -1.61 1.68
N ILE A 282 6.51 -2.89 1.66
CA ILE A 282 6.25 -3.78 0.51
C ILE A 282 4.76 -4.04 0.37
N ILE A 283 4.11 -4.53 1.43
CA ILE A 283 2.72 -5.00 1.33
C ILE A 283 1.76 -3.85 1.04
N THR A 284 2.02 -2.65 1.55
CA THR A 284 1.19 -1.49 1.30
C THR A 284 1.34 -0.91 -0.11
N ALA A 285 2.44 -1.23 -0.79
CA ALA A 285 2.69 -0.89 -2.20
C ALA A 285 2.16 -1.98 -3.16
N LEU A 286 1.60 -3.07 -2.65
CA LEU A 286 0.94 -4.09 -3.46
C LEU A 286 -0.57 -3.82 -3.57
N PRO A 287 -1.25 -4.41 -4.57
CA PRO A 287 -2.71 -4.29 -4.71
C PRO A 287 -3.48 -4.79 -3.49
N GLU A 288 -4.75 -4.36 -3.36
CA GLU A 288 -5.65 -4.72 -2.25
C GLU A 288 -5.65 -6.21 -1.84
N PRO A 289 -5.70 -7.18 -2.78
CA PRO A 289 -5.70 -8.60 -2.42
C PRO A 289 -4.49 -9.06 -1.59
N TYR A 290 -3.38 -8.30 -1.59
CA TYR A 290 -2.15 -8.63 -0.87
C TYR A 290 -2.18 -8.14 0.57
N TRP A 291 -2.55 -6.88 0.83
CA TRP A 291 -2.51 -6.32 2.18
C TRP A 291 -3.80 -6.51 2.98
N ILE A 292 -4.95 -6.77 2.30
CA ILE A 292 -6.23 -6.97 2.99
C ILE A 292 -6.22 -8.17 3.96
N VAL A 293 -5.32 -9.12 3.74
CA VAL A 293 -5.14 -10.32 4.59
C VAL A 293 -4.71 -9.99 6.02
N LEU A 294 -4.23 -8.78 6.28
CA LEU A 294 -3.95 -8.30 7.64
C LEU A 294 -5.24 -8.32 8.49
N HIS A 295 -6.40 -8.05 7.91
CA HIS A 295 -7.68 -8.12 8.60
C HIS A 295 -7.98 -9.55 9.06
N ASP A 296 -7.77 -10.55 8.20
CA ASP A 296 -7.94 -11.97 8.54
C ASP A 296 -7.01 -12.37 9.71
N GLN A 297 -5.75 -11.88 9.72
CA GLN A 297 -4.81 -12.16 10.81
C GLN A 297 -5.21 -11.49 12.13
N ILE A 298 -5.70 -10.25 12.09
CA ILE A 298 -6.22 -9.57 13.29
C ILE A 298 -7.41 -10.33 13.86
N VAL A 299 -8.35 -10.80 13.02
CA VAL A 299 -9.51 -11.59 13.45
C VAL A 299 -9.09 -12.91 14.10
N SER A 300 -8.08 -13.58 13.53
CA SER A 300 -7.48 -14.79 14.11
C SER A 300 -6.93 -14.54 15.53
N VAL A 301 -6.25 -13.41 15.74
CA VAL A 301 -5.73 -13.01 17.05
C VAL A 301 -6.85 -12.62 18.02
N ILE A 302 -7.85 -11.85 17.58
CA ILE A 302 -9.02 -11.49 18.39
C ILE A 302 -9.74 -12.74 18.90
N SER A 303 -9.80 -13.79 18.10
CA SER A 303 -10.43 -15.06 18.43
C SER A 303 -9.50 -16.04 19.17
N SER A 304 -8.27 -15.63 19.49
CA SER A 304 -7.29 -16.50 20.14
C SER A 304 -7.55 -16.66 21.63
N PRO A 305 -7.14 -17.80 22.24
CA PRO A 305 -7.31 -18.05 23.67
C PRO A 305 -6.71 -16.96 24.56
N SER A 306 -5.67 -16.27 24.11
CA SER A 306 -5.02 -15.18 24.85
C SER A 306 -5.95 -13.99 25.08
N LEU A 307 -6.93 -13.76 24.21
CA LEU A 307 -7.88 -12.66 24.31
C LEU A 307 -9.30 -13.12 24.70
N THR A 308 -9.66 -14.37 24.43
CA THR A 308 -10.98 -14.91 24.76
C THR A 308 -11.05 -15.57 26.14
N SER A 309 -9.91 -15.89 26.75
CA SER A 309 -9.88 -16.52 28.07
C SER A 309 -10.24 -15.51 29.17
N GLU A 310 -11.22 -15.88 30.00
CA GLU A 310 -11.62 -15.16 31.22
C GLU A 310 -10.65 -15.42 32.40
N THR A 311 -9.52 -16.08 32.16
CA THR A 311 -8.55 -16.34 33.24
C THR A 311 -7.90 -15.03 33.64
N GLU A 312 -8.13 -14.59 34.88
CA GLU A 312 -7.43 -13.45 35.46
C GLU A 312 -5.91 -13.66 35.33
N TRP A 313 -5.27 -12.82 34.53
CA TRP A 313 -3.82 -12.84 34.41
C TRP A 313 -3.22 -12.36 35.73
N VAL A 314 -2.34 -13.18 36.33
CA VAL A 314 -1.52 -12.77 37.47
C VAL A 314 -0.41 -11.84 36.93
N GLY A 315 -0.74 -10.57 36.71
CA GLY A 315 0.18 -9.55 36.20
C GLY A 315 -0.51 -8.44 35.39
N TYR A 316 0.28 -7.49 34.88
CA TYR A 316 -0.22 -6.38 34.06
C TYR A 316 -0.49 -6.88 32.62
N PRO A 317 -1.76 -6.91 32.15
CA PRO A 317 -2.13 -7.54 30.88
C PRO A 317 -1.56 -6.79 29.67
N PHE A 318 -1.14 -5.54 29.84
CA PHE A 318 -0.52 -4.75 28.77
C PHE A 318 0.81 -5.32 28.31
N ARG A 319 1.43 -6.24 29.07
CA ARG A 319 2.55 -7.05 28.55
C ARG A 319 2.15 -7.86 27.31
N LEU A 320 0.87 -8.24 27.15
CA LEU A 320 0.34 -8.88 25.93
C LEU A 320 0.39 -7.98 24.70
N PHE A 321 0.40 -6.67 24.91
CA PHE A 321 0.41 -5.66 23.85
C PHE A 321 1.77 -5.00 23.70
N ASP A 322 2.66 -5.18 24.69
CA ASP A 322 4.04 -4.71 24.66
C ASP A 322 4.93 -5.69 23.89
N PHE A 323 5.11 -5.38 22.61
CA PHE A 323 6.02 -6.09 21.73
C PHE A 323 7.43 -6.23 22.33
N THR A 324 7.98 -5.16 22.92
CA THR A 324 9.36 -5.15 23.40
C THR A 324 9.54 -6.06 24.62
N ALA A 325 8.61 -6.00 25.58
CA ALA A 325 8.66 -6.86 26.76
C ALA A 325 8.47 -8.35 26.40
N CYS A 326 7.51 -8.68 25.54
CA CYS A 326 7.31 -10.06 25.05
C CYS A 326 8.54 -10.59 24.34
N HIS A 327 9.09 -9.78 23.43
CA HIS A 327 10.23 -10.14 22.61
C HIS A 327 11.50 -10.38 23.45
N GLN A 328 11.79 -9.48 24.40
CA GLN A 328 12.95 -9.60 25.30
C GLN A 328 12.81 -10.78 26.28
N SER A 329 11.58 -11.15 26.64
CA SER A 329 11.31 -12.27 27.56
C SER A 329 11.26 -13.64 26.87
N TYR A 330 11.60 -13.73 25.57
CA TYR A 330 11.50 -14.96 24.76
C TYR A 330 10.10 -15.59 24.73
N SER A 331 9.07 -14.83 25.13
CA SER A 331 7.67 -15.23 25.09
C SER A 331 7.07 -14.66 23.81
N GLU A 332 7.29 -15.37 22.69
CA GLU A 332 6.72 -15.01 21.38
C GLU A 332 5.19 -15.16 21.43
N MET A 333 4.52 -14.12 21.91
CA MET A 333 3.08 -14.06 21.88
C MET A 333 2.63 -13.54 20.52
N SER A 334 1.85 -14.33 19.80
CA SER A 334 1.34 -13.98 18.46
C SER A 334 0.56 -12.65 18.46
N CYS A 335 -0.09 -12.31 19.58
CA CYS A 335 -0.85 -11.06 19.70
C CYS A 335 0.04 -9.82 19.64
N SER A 336 1.17 -9.78 20.36
CA SER A 336 2.06 -8.60 20.38
C SER A 336 2.77 -8.42 19.03
N TYR A 337 3.18 -9.51 18.39
CA TYR A 337 3.78 -9.50 17.06
C TYR A 337 2.80 -9.06 15.98
N THR A 338 1.56 -9.54 16.02
CA THR A 338 0.52 -9.12 15.07
C THR A 338 0.17 -7.66 15.24
N LEU A 339 0.08 -7.18 16.48
CA LEU A 339 -0.15 -5.77 16.78
C LEU A 339 0.98 -4.89 16.22
N ALA A 340 2.23 -5.21 16.51
CA ALA A 340 3.39 -4.46 16.03
C ALA A 340 3.50 -4.47 14.49
N LEU A 341 3.22 -5.61 13.86
CA LEU A 341 3.20 -5.72 12.40
C LEU A 341 2.04 -4.91 11.79
N ALA A 342 0.84 -4.97 12.38
CA ALA A 342 -0.29 -4.17 11.94
C ALA A 342 0.02 -2.67 12.03
N HIS A 343 0.69 -2.24 13.11
CA HIS A 343 1.16 -0.86 13.24
C HIS A 343 2.17 -0.48 12.16
N ALA A 344 3.14 -1.35 11.84
CA ALA A 344 4.10 -1.09 10.78
C ALA A 344 3.42 -0.98 9.40
N VAL A 345 2.45 -1.84 9.10
CA VAL A 345 1.68 -1.78 7.84
C VAL A 345 0.85 -0.49 7.77
N TRP A 346 0.10 -0.17 8.82
CA TRP A 346 -0.74 1.03 8.85
C TRP A 346 0.04 2.34 8.92
N HIS A 347 1.26 2.31 9.46
CA HIS A 347 2.17 3.45 9.40
C HIS A 347 2.52 3.84 7.96
N HIS A 348 2.77 2.85 7.10
CA HIS A 348 3.08 3.07 5.67
C HIS A 348 1.84 3.15 4.76
N SER A 349 0.66 2.81 5.29
CA SER A 349 -0.59 2.84 4.54
C SER A 349 -1.00 4.25 4.15
N SER A 350 -1.50 4.38 2.92
CA SER A 350 -2.20 5.59 2.48
C SER A 350 -3.48 5.81 3.27
N ILE A 351 -3.97 7.05 3.33
CA ILE A 351 -5.27 7.34 3.96
C ILE A 351 -6.43 6.60 3.28
N GLY A 352 -6.29 6.27 1.99
CA GLY A 352 -7.24 5.45 1.26
C GLY A 352 -7.35 4.04 1.84
N GLN A 353 -6.22 3.38 2.06
CA GLN A 353 -6.16 2.06 2.69
C GLN A 353 -6.68 2.10 4.13
N LEU A 354 -6.25 3.08 4.94
CA LEU A 354 -6.69 3.23 6.32
C LEU A 354 -8.20 3.50 6.45
N SER A 355 -8.84 4.04 5.42
CA SER A 355 -10.29 4.30 5.45
C SER A 355 -11.16 3.05 5.42
N LEU A 356 -10.57 1.86 5.28
CA LEU A 356 -11.28 0.60 5.50
C LEU A 356 -11.42 0.24 6.98
N ILE A 357 -10.60 0.82 7.87
CA ILE A 357 -10.61 0.51 9.31
C ILE A 357 -11.98 0.74 9.96
N PRO A 358 -12.72 1.85 9.73
CA PRO A 358 -14.03 2.03 10.34
C PRO A 358 -15.01 0.90 10.01
N LYS A 359 -15.08 0.49 8.73
CA LYS A 359 -15.93 -0.63 8.30
C LYS A 359 -15.43 -1.96 8.82
N PHE A 360 -14.12 -2.18 8.85
CA PHE A 360 -13.55 -3.38 9.44
C PHE A 360 -13.91 -3.48 10.94
N LEU A 361 -13.87 -2.37 11.68
CA LEU A 361 -14.30 -2.34 13.07
C LEU A 361 -15.78 -2.68 13.22
N THR A 362 -16.68 -2.06 12.45
CA THR A 362 -18.13 -2.21 12.64
C THR A 362 -18.71 -3.47 12.00
N GLU A 363 -18.24 -3.87 10.83
CA GLU A 363 -18.80 -5.02 10.07
C GLU A 363 -18.12 -6.34 10.44
N VAL A 364 -16.85 -6.31 10.89
CA VAL A 364 -16.07 -7.54 11.16
C VAL A 364 -15.73 -7.72 12.63
N LEU A 365 -15.18 -6.70 13.32
CA LEU A 365 -14.70 -6.86 14.70
C LEU A 365 -15.82 -6.70 15.75
N LEU A 366 -16.72 -5.74 15.57
CA LEU A 366 -17.83 -5.48 16.50
C LEU A 366 -18.67 -6.72 16.86
N PRO A 367 -19.04 -7.64 15.93
CA PRO A 367 -19.82 -8.82 16.28
C PRO A 367 -19.05 -9.89 17.08
N ILE A 368 -17.72 -9.88 17.04
CA ILE A 368 -16.86 -10.90 17.70
C ILE A 368 -16.19 -10.41 18.98
N VAL A 369 -16.07 -9.10 19.17
CA VAL A 369 -15.50 -8.49 20.39
C VAL A 369 -16.52 -8.57 21.53
N LYS A 370 -16.23 -9.42 22.51
CA LYS A 370 -17.10 -9.73 23.66
C LYS A 370 -16.38 -9.72 25.01
N THR A 371 -15.06 -9.84 25.03
CA THR A 371 -14.25 -9.83 26.26
C THR A 371 -13.50 -8.50 26.43
N GLU A 372 -13.08 -8.22 27.66
CA GLU A 372 -12.32 -7.01 27.99
C GLU A 372 -10.97 -6.94 27.27
N PHE A 373 -10.25 -8.06 27.12
CA PHE A 373 -8.97 -8.09 26.42
C PHE A 373 -9.08 -7.87 24.92
N GLN A 374 -10.16 -8.34 24.29
CA GLN A 374 -10.42 -8.05 22.88
C GLN A 374 -10.62 -6.54 22.67
N LEU A 375 -11.38 -5.87 23.54
CA LEU A 375 -11.59 -4.42 23.49
C LEU A 375 -10.27 -3.65 23.61
N LEU A 376 -9.46 -4.00 24.61
CA LEU A 376 -8.15 -3.38 24.79
C LEU A 376 -7.25 -3.60 23.57
N TYR A 377 -7.23 -4.80 23.00
CA TYR A 377 -6.45 -5.07 21.78
C TYR A 377 -6.88 -4.17 20.62
N VAL A 378 -8.20 -3.95 20.43
CA VAL A 378 -8.72 -3.02 19.41
C VAL A 378 -8.25 -1.58 19.65
N TYR A 379 -8.26 -1.11 20.90
CA TYR A 379 -7.79 0.22 21.24
C TYR A 379 -6.28 0.37 21.00
N HIS A 380 -5.48 -0.63 21.38
CA HIS A 380 -4.06 -0.66 21.07
C HIS A 380 -3.78 -0.69 19.57
N LEU A 381 -4.63 -1.36 18.81
CA LEU A 381 -4.51 -1.49 17.37
C LEU A 381 -4.77 -0.15 16.66
N VAL A 382 -5.89 0.51 16.94
CA VAL A 382 -6.35 1.69 16.19
C VAL A 382 -5.98 3.03 16.85
N GLY A 383 -5.85 3.06 18.17
CA GLY A 383 -5.55 4.27 18.95
C GLY A 383 -4.38 5.10 18.44
N PRO A 384 -3.21 4.50 18.11
CA PRO A 384 -2.06 5.24 17.60
C PRO A 384 -2.31 6.00 16.28
N PHE A 385 -3.32 5.62 15.51
CA PHE A 385 -3.61 6.19 14.19
C PHE A 385 -4.74 7.23 14.21
N LEU A 386 -5.35 7.51 15.38
CA LEU A 386 -6.41 8.53 15.51
C LEU A 386 -5.95 9.91 15.03
N GLN A 387 -4.70 10.28 15.29
CA GLN A 387 -4.14 11.55 14.82
C GLN A 387 -4.11 11.65 13.29
N ARG A 388 -3.79 10.55 12.59
CA ARG A 388 -3.82 10.53 11.11
C ARG A 388 -5.24 10.73 10.58
N PHE A 389 -6.25 10.10 11.20
CA PHE A 389 -7.63 10.33 10.81
C PHE A 389 -8.10 11.76 11.09
N GLN A 390 -7.66 12.37 12.20
CA GLN A 390 -7.97 13.77 12.49
C GLN A 390 -7.41 14.72 11.42
N GLN A 391 -6.17 14.47 10.95
CA GLN A 391 -5.49 15.32 9.98
C GLN A 391 -5.91 15.05 8.53
N GLU A 392 -6.13 13.78 8.15
CA GLU A 392 -6.25 13.36 6.75
C GLU A 392 -7.70 12.99 6.35
N ARG A 393 -8.55 12.52 7.28
CA ARG A 393 -9.93 12.08 6.99
C ARG A 393 -10.84 12.03 8.23
N THR A 394 -11.34 13.19 8.69
CA THR A 394 -12.09 13.36 9.95
C THR A 394 -13.35 12.48 10.05
N ARG A 395 -14.02 12.16 8.94
CA ARG A 395 -15.19 11.26 8.94
C ARG A 395 -14.86 9.90 9.58
N CYS A 396 -13.71 9.31 9.23
CA CYS A 396 -13.31 8.02 9.76
C CYS A 396 -13.05 8.08 11.28
N MET A 397 -12.52 9.20 11.79
CA MET A 397 -12.31 9.39 13.23
C MET A 397 -13.64 9.33 14.01
N ILE A 398 -14.70 9.98 13.49
CA ILE A 398 -16.03 9.96 14.10
C ILE A 398 -16.59 8.54 14.10
N GLU A 399 -16.53 7.83 12.97
CA GLU A 399 -17.00 6.44 12.83
C GLU A 399 -16.25 5.48 13.78
N ILE A 400 -14.93 5.60 13.88
CA ILE A 400 -14.09 4.83 14.81
C ILE A 400 -14.46 5.14 16.26
N GLY A 401 -14.64 6.43 16.58
CA GLY A 401 -15.00 6.86 17.93
C GLY A 401 -16.29 6.20 18.42
N VAL A 402 -17.33 6.20 17.59
CA VAL A 402 -18.61 5.53 17.90
C VAL A 402 -18.43 4.02 18.02
N ALA A 403 -17.68 3.39 17.10
CA ALA A 403 -17.42 1.96 17.13
C ALA A 403 -16.74 1.49 18.43
N PHE A 404 -15.85 2.30 19.01
CA PHE A 404 -15.26 1.99 20.32
C PHE A 404 -16.30 1.94 21.44
N TYR A 405 -17.25 2.87 21.46
CA TYR A 405 -18.33 2.85 22.46
C TYR A 405 -19.30 1.68 22.23
N ASP A 406 -19.62 1.34 20.98
CA ASP A 406 -20.46 0.18 20.68
C ASP A 406 -19.78 -1.13 21.14
N MET A 407 -18.48 -1.28 20.90
CA MET A 407 -17.71 -2.42 21.40
C MET A 407 -17.65 -2.45 22.93
N LEU A 408 -17.49 -1.30 23.60
CA LEU A 408 -17.53 -1.21 25.06
C LEU A 408 -18.89 -1.67 25.60
N LEU A 409 -20.01 -1.27 24.98
CA LEU A 409 -21.34 -1.71 25.37
C LEU A 409 -21.50 -3.23 25.21
N ASN A 410 -21.05 -3.79 24.09
CA ASN A 410 -21.09 -5.24 23.87
C ASN A 410 -20.31 -6.01 24.94
N VAL A 411 -19.11 -5.53 25.28
CA VAL A 411 -18.24 -6.14 26.29
C VAL A 411 -18.82 -6.01 27.70
N ASP A 412 -19.39 -4.85 28.04
CA ASP A 412 -20.05 -4.62 29.34
C ASP A 412 -21.26 -5.54 29.54
N GLN A 413 -22.00 -5.84 28.46
CA GLN A 413 -23.14 -6.75 28.48
C GLN A 413 -22.74 -8.23 28.53
N CYS A 414 -21.65 -8.61 27.87
CA CYS A 414 -21.18 -10.01 27.83
C CYS A 414 -20.36 -10.39 29.07
N SER A 415 -19.63 -9.46 29.67
CA SER A 415 -18.74 -9.71 30.80
C SER A 415 -19.48 -9.55 32.13
N MET A 416 -19.22 -10.42 33.11
CA MET A 416 -19.82 -10.27 34.44
C MET A 416 -19.25 -9.05 35.18
N HIS A 417 -17.91 -8.91 35.13
CA HIS A 417 -17.14 -7.81 35.72
C HIS A 417 -16.10 -7.32 34.71
N LEU A 418 -15.63 -6.08 34.87
CA LEU A 418 -14.55 -5.49 34.07
C LEU A 418 -13.45 -5.05 35.03
N ASN A 419 -12.22 -5.50 34.78
CA ASN A 419 -11.06 -5.30 35.66
C ASN A 419 -10.29 -4.02 35.34
N TYR A 420 -10.33 -3.59 34.08
CA TYR A 420 -9.51 -2.51 33.51
C TYR A 420 -10.36 -1.34 33.02
N MET A 421 -11.46 -1.07 33.74
CA MET A 421 -12.36 0.03 33.46
C MET A 421 -11.67 1.40 33.46
N ASP A 422 -10.69 1.62 34.34
CA ASP A 422 -10.00 2.90 34.46
C ASP A 422 -9.16 3.21 33.19
N PRO A 423 -8.24 2.34 32.73
CA PRO A 423 -7.55 2.53 31.45
C PRO A 423 -8.47 2.73 30.24
N ILE A 424 -9.57 1.98 30.19
CA ILE A 424 -10.58 2.12 29.12
C ILE A 424 -11.16 3.53 29.14
N CYS A 425 -11.60 4.01 30.30
CA CYS A 425 -12.20 5.33 30.44
C CYS A 425 -11.18 6.45 30.17
N ASP A 426 -9.94 6.31 30.66
CA ASP A 426 -8.87 7.28 30.44
C ASP A 426 -8.57 7.44 28.95
N PHE A 427 -8.50 6.34 28.20
CA PHE A 427 -8.33 6.38 26.75
C PHE A 427 -9.51 7.08 26.05
N LEU A 428 -10.75 6.81 26.46
CA LEU A 428 -11.94 7.46 25.89
C LEU A 428 -11.99 8.97 26.20
N TYR A 429 -11.55 9.39 27.39
CA TYR A 429 -11.37 10.81 27.71
C TYR A 429 -10.27 11.46 26.88
N HIS A 430 -9.11 10.79 26.75
CA HIS A 430 -8.04 11.25 25.86
C HIS A 430 -8.58 11.42 24.42
N MET A 431 -9.32 10.44 23.91
CA MET A 431 -9.93 10.52 22.58
C MET A 431 -10.91 11.68 22.46
N LYS A 432 -11.74 11.93 23.49
CA LYS A 432 -12.65 13.08 23.53
C LYS A 432 -11.89 14.39 23.43
N TYR A 433 -10.94 14.63 24.32
CA TYR A 433 -10.29 15.94 24.42
C TYR A 433 -9.28 16.22 23.31
N MET A 434 -8.66 15.17 22.75
CA MET A 434 -7.64 15.33 21.71
C MET A 434 -8.19 15.24 20.28
N PHE A 435 -9.30 14.50 20.07
CA PHE A 435 -9.76 14.17 18.72
C PHE A 435 -11.24 14.47 18.49
N THR A 436 -12.15 13.77 19.17
CA THR A 436 -13.58 13.79 18.78
C THR A 436 -14.32 15.02 19.26
N GLY A 437 -13.86 15.66 20.34
CA GLY A 437 -14.54 16.79 20.98
C GLY A 437 -15.99 16.43 21.36
N ASP A 438 -16.93 17.21 20.82
CA ASP A 438 -18.37 16.99 21.00
C ASP A 438 -19.05 16.40 19.75
N SER A 439 -18.29 16.02 18.71
CA SER A 439 -18.82 15.57 17.41
C SER A 439 -19.67 14.31 17.48
N ILE A 440 -19.42 13.46 18.49
CA ILE A 440 -20.11 12.17 18.69
C ILE A 440 -21.01 12.16 19.94
N LYS A 441 -21.24 13.34 20.56
CA LYS A 441 -21.89 13.44 21.88
C LYS A 441 -23.23 12.71 21.95
N GLU A 442 -24.17 13.01 21.05
CA GLU A 442 -25.53 12.44 21.09
C GLU A 442 -25.56 10.93 20.86
N GLN A 443 -24.67 10.42 20.00
CA GLN A 443 -24.58 9.00 19.69
C GLN A 443 -23.99 8.25 20.87
N VAL A 444 -22.90 8.77 21.44
CA VAL A 444 -22.22 8.20 22.61
C VAL A 444 -23.09 8.26 23.85
N GLU A 445 -23.89 9.31 24.04
CA GLU A 445 -24.79 9.44 25.18
C GLU A 445 -25.82 8.30 25.24
N LYS A 446 -26.41 7.95 24.09
CA LYS A 446 -27.35 6.81 23.99
C LYS A 446 -26.66 5.49 24.36
N ILE A 447 -25.40 5.32 23.99
CA ILE A 447 -24.61 4.13 24.34
C ILE A 447 -24.30 4.10 25.84
N ILE A 448 -23.82 5.21 26.41
CA ILE A 448 -23.49 5.32 27.85
C ILE A 448 -24.71 5.04 28.73
N CYS A 449 -25.91 5.45 28.32
CA CYS A 449 -27.15 5.17 29.04
C CYS A 449 -27.43 3.67 29.22
N ASN A 450 -26.87 2.80 28.38
CA ASN A 450 -27.05 1.34 28.46
C ASN A 450 -25.92 0.62 29.21
N LEU A 451 -24.85 1.32 29.62
CA LEU A 451 -23.75 0.73 30.38
C LEU A 451 -24.11 0.48 31.85
N LYS A 452 -23.38 -0.42 32.51
CA LYS A 452 -23.45 -0.65 33.96
C LYS A 452 -23.09 0.61 34.77
N PRO A 453 -23.64 0.77 35.99
CA PRO A 453 -23.43 1.97 36.82
C PRO A 453 -21.96 2.35 37.05
N ALA A 454 -21.07 1.36 37.18
CA ALA A 454 -19.66 1.58 37.41
C ALA A 454 -18.95 2.30 36.24
N LEU A 455 -19.35 2.01 34.99
CA LEU A 455 -18.84 2.71 33.79
C LEU A 455 -19.47 4.09 33.66
N LYS A 456 -20.78 4.22 33.90
CA LYS A 456 -21.48 5.52 33.87
C LYS A 456 -20.86 6.54 34.82
N LEU A 457 -20.49 6.11 36.04
CA LEU A 457 -19.86 7.00 37.02
C LEU A 457 -18.48 7.49 36.54
N ARG A 458 -17.68 6.61 35.90
CA ARG A 458 -16.36 6.94 35.36
C ARG A 458 -16.46 7.85 34.13
N LEU A 459 -17.40 7.57 33.22
CA LEU A 459 -17.63 8.32 31.98
C LEU A 459 -18.55 9.54 32.15
N ARG A 460 -18.88 9.95 33.39
CA ARG A 460 -19.83 11.02 33.68
C ARG A 460 -19.54 12.37 33.00
N PHE A 461 -18.28 12.63 32.66
CA PHE A 461 -17.86 13.88 32.02
C PHE A 461 -17.73 13.78 30.50
N ILE A 462 -17.94 12.60 29.89
CA ILE A 462 -17.91 12.45 28.43
C ILE A 462 -19.06 13.24 27.77
N THR A 463 -20.24 13.21 28.38
CA THR A 463 -21.47 13.85 27.87
C THR A 463 -21.85 15.12 28.62
N HIS A 464 -21.11 15.50 29.67
CA HIS A 464 -21.49 16.60 30.58
C HIS A 464 -22.97 16.52 31.01
N ILE A 465 -23.44 15.34 31.44
CA ILE A 465 -24.74 15.23 32.13
C ILE A 465 -24.55 15.81 33.54
N SER A 466 -24.47 17.13 33.62
CA SER A 466 -24.70 17.89 34.85
C SER A 466 -26.21 18.12 34.95
N LYS A 467 -26.89 17.21 35.64
CA LYS A 467 -28.04 17.43 36.53
C LYS A 467 -28.60 16.07 36.95
N MET A 468 -27.98 15.47 37.96
CA MET A 468 -28.67 14.49 38.79
C MET A 468 -29.60 15.32 39.68
N GLU A 469 -30.92 15.22 39.48
CA GLU A 469 -31.91 15.82 40.38
C GLU A 469 -31.64 15.33 41.81
N PRO A 470 -31.45 16.23 42.80
CA PRO A 470 -31.41 15.82 44.19
C PRO A 470 -32.78 15.28 44.59
N ALA A 471 -32.79 14.08 45.18
CA ALA A 471 -33.98 13.43 45.70
C ALA A 471 -34.84 14.42 46.50
N THR A 472 -36.10 14.55 46.09
CA THR A 472 -37.13 15.36 46.74
C THR A 472 -37.37 14.84 48.15
N VAL A 473 -36.92 15.60 49.14
CA VAL A 473 -37.34 15.45 50.54
C VAL A 473 -38.75 16.05 50.69
N PRO A 474 -39.71 15.39 51.37
CA PRO A 474 -41.07 15.93 51.51
C PRO A 474 -41.09 17.19 52.39
N PRO A 475 -42.04 18.12 52.16
CA PRO A 475 -42.06 19.41 52.85
C PRO A 475 -42.55 19.25 54.30
N GLN A 476 -41.78 19.77 55.26
CA GLN A 476 -42.25 20.04 56.61
C GLN A 476 -42.74 21.50 56.75
N ALA A 477 -43.77 21.63 57.56
CA ALA A 477 -44.71 22.74 57.64
C ALA A 477 -44.11 24.08 58.10
N ALA A 478 -44.78 25.14 57.64
CA ALA A 478 -44.51 26.54 57.94
C ALA A 478 -44.52 26.87 59.43
N ASN A 479 -43.65 27.79 59.85
CA ASN A 479 -44.00 28.74 60.90
C ASN A 479 -43.35 30.12 60.68
N SER A 480 -44.25 31.07 60.45
CA SER A 480 -44.26 32.53 60.61
C SER A 480 -43.07 33.27 61.25
N GLY A 481 -42.65 34.36 60.58
CA GLY A 481 -41.97 35.51 61.19
C GLY A 481 -41.43 36.49 60.13
N SER A 482 -42.18 37.55 59.82
CA SER A 482 -41.78 38.64 58.91
C SER A 482 -40.95 39.74 59.64
N PRO A 483 -40.51 40.85 58.99
CA PRO A 483 -39.08 41.12 58.78
C PRO A 483 -38.60 42.46 59.38
N ALA A 484 -37.29 42.73 59.38
CA ALA A 484 -36.75 44.09 59.51
C ALA A 484 -35.45 44.26 58.68
N PRO A 485 -35.14 45.47 58.15
CA PRO A 485 -34.43 45.61 56.88
C PRO A 485 -33.02 46.22 56.95
N GLN A 486 -32.23 45.84 55.92
CA GLN A 486 -31.18 46.57 55.18
C GLN A 486 -30.21 47.54 55.89
N SER A 487 -28.92 47.35 55.61
CA SER A 487 -28.04 48.47 55.25
C SER A 487 -26.98 48.08 54.22
N ASN A 488 -27.03 48.78 53.08
CA ASN A 488 -26.09 48.77 51.96
C ASN A 488 -24.75 49.40 52.36
N GLN A 489 -23.64 48.81 51.92
CA GLN A 489 -22.45 49.58 51.53
C GLN A 489 -21.77 48.94 50.31
N VAL A 490 -21.63 49.75 49.25
CA VAL A 490 -20.83 49.52 48.04
C VAL A 490 -19.70 50.59 48.04
N PRO A 491 -18.72 50.58 47.13
CA PRO A 491 -17.32 50.32 47.44
C PRO A 491 -16.42 51.56 47.24
N VAL A 492 -15.17 51.51 47.69
CA VAL A 492 -14.15 52.49 47.28
C VAL A 492 -12.88 51.76 46.84
N SER A 493 -12.48 52.10 45.63
CA SER A 493 -11.31 51.65 44.86
C SER A 493 -10.09 52.56 45.03
N LEU A 494 -8.92 52.05 44.59
CA LEU A 494 -7.68 52.70 44.12
C LEU A 494 -6.46 52.62 45.09
N PRO A 495 -5.20 52.71 44.60
CA PRO A 495 -4.65 52.23 43.32
C PRO A 495 -3.22 51.59 43.45
N VAL A 496 -2.75 51.16 42.28
CA VAL A 496 -1.44 50.60 41.86
C VAL A 496 -0.20 51.44 42.22
N THR A 497 0.90 50.77 42.61
CA THR A 497 2.34 50.88 42.20
C THR A 497 3.13 50.01 43.20
N GLN A 498 4.04 49.11 42.84
CA GLN A 498 5.20 49.15 41.94
C GLN A 498 5.40 47.80 41.23
#